data_AF-A0A507FP53-F1
#
_entry.id   AF-A0A507FP53-F1
#
_cell.length_a   1.000
_cell.length_b   1.000
_cell.length_c   1.000
_cell.angle_alpha   90.00
_cell.angle_beta   90.00
_cell.angle_gamma   90.00
#
_symmetry.space_group_name_H-M   'P 1'
#
loop_
_entity.id
_entity.type
_entity.pdbx_description
1 polymer ?
#
loop_
_entity_poly.entity_id
_entity_poly.type
_entity_poly.pdbx_seq_one_letter_code
_entity_poly.pdbx_strand_id
1 'polypeptide(L)'
;MEPATHPFDISQQHAGMGLTPAPCGAHSSRKTSDRRAAQNRQAQKNWREKKDKRINELEVEVQHLVDENKMLRGLLASVGIQPPPSARNVPGSMRIHTDQFHLSSTSAPIHSHPVPQINQPTTMTSIPNNPNTILDELMLQFQDPCDFEQLLNFNSTRGAAATDTPVDLSETLFNNPSPSNSASNELWLDIPADTGASNAAMMSAFHLLGQPQLLQTRFALKTLDSLKESPHVDGMLDAFVAQSKETDPKRIKKHLIQILKLRHKLLDTCTSQDRIRAVEILEQCKVANLPHVMHLYQSGVFPGMPSVPQDGDGGAGGDSVTDVFSVGSLLGGASAPAASSVGLHGAALASSRLDEDIMAFRKAVKANVPSLMHSDAVVDELCDLFKAQAACTEKKERENAFFKSQELGQRLLNLCPITDRTRFAYLLNQWREHNKSVDQVLDAAG
;
A
#
# COMPACT_ATOMS: atom_id res chain seq x y z
N MET A 1 -62.99 -22.43 -24.41
CA MET A 1 -62.86 -23.90 -24.36
C MET A 1 -61.74 -24.21 -23.37
N GLU A 2 -62.13 -24.51 -22.13
CA GLU A 2 -61.37 -25.35 -21.17
C GLU A 2 -61.05 -26.72 -21.80
N PRO A 3 -60.07 -27.54 -21.33
CA PRO A 3 -59.74 -27.90 -19.92
C PRO A 3 -58.20 -28.03 -19.68
N ALA A 4 -57.59 -28.52 -18.59
CA ALA A 4 -57.99 -29.41 -17.50
C ALA A 4 -57.10 -29.19 -16.26
N THR A 5 -57.73 -29.21 -15.09
CA THR A 5 -57.13 -29.29 -13.75
C THR A 5 -57.01 -30.77 -13.33
N HIS A 6 -55.85 -31.17 -12.82
CA HIS A 6 -55.66 -32.43 -12.10
C HIS A 6 -55.28 -32.13 -10.64
N PRO A 7 -56.00 -32.67 -9.64
CA PRO A 7 -55.58 -32.64 -8.25
C PRO A 7 -54.77 -33.91 -7.95
N PHE A 8 -53.56 -33.75 -7.43
CA PHE A 8 -52.78 -34.87 -6.88
C PHE A 8 -52.98 -34.91 -5.36
N ASP A 9 -53.80 -35.86 -4.92
CA ASP A 9 -53.99 -36.27 -3.54
C ASP A 9 -52.92 -37.32 -3.20
N ILE A 10 -52.02 -36.98 -2.28
CA ILE A 10 -51.07 -37.93 -1.67
C ILE A 10 -51.39 -37.99 -0.18
N SER A 11 -52.51 -38.61 0.12
CA SER A 11 -52.78 -39.20 1.42
C SER A 11 -52.24 -40.64 1.40
N GLN A 12 -51.00 -40.84 1.82
CA GLN A 12 -50.52 -42.18 2.20
C GLN A 12 -49.95 -42.20 3.61
N GLN A 13 -50.66 -43.00 4.41
CA GLN A 13 -50.34 -43.46 5.74
C GLN A 13 -48.98 -44.14 5.77
N HIS A 14 -48.12 -43.74 6.71
CA HIS A 14 -47.16 -44.66 7.30
C HIS A 14 -47.33 -44.68 8.81
N ALA A 15 -47.81 -45.83 9.25
CA ALA A 15 -47.96 -46.23 10.64
C ALA A 15 -46.60 -46.29 11.34
N GLY A 16 -46.66 -46.12 12.66
CA GLY A 16 -45.50 -45.98 13.50
C GLY A 16 -44.62 -47.22 13.58
N MET A 17 -43.33 -46.96 13.69
CA MET A 17 -42.42 -47.81 14.45
C MET A 17 -41.76 -46.94 15.51
N GLY A 18 -42.18 -47.15 16.76
CA GLY A 18 -41.55 -46.55 17.93
C GLY A 18 -40.14 -47.11 18.08
N LEU A 19 -39.15 -46.32 17.67
CA LEU A 19 -37.79 -46.46 18.14
C LEU A 19 -37.64 -45.54 19.34
N THR A 20 -37.53 -46.14 20.52
CA THR A 20 -37.15 -45.45 21.74
C THR A 20 -35.80 -44.76 21.50
N PRO A 21 -35.69 -43.43 21.70
CA PRO A 21 -34.41 -42.75 21.56
C PRO A 21 -33.48 -43.26 22.66
N ALA A 22 -32.40 -43.92 22.23
CA ALA A 22 -31.28 -44.21 23.12
C ALA A 22 -30.80 -42.90 23.75
N PRO A 23 -30.47 -42.87 25.05
CA PRO A 23 -29.98 -41.66 25.72
C PRO A 23 -28.58 -41.32 25.17
N CYS A 24 -28.55 -40.53 24.10
CA CYS A 24 -27.34 -39.97 23.52
C CYS A 24 -26.66 -39.09 24.58
N GLY A 25 -25.44 -39.49 24.97
CA GLY A 25 -24.64 -38.84 26.01
C GLY A 25 -24.31 -37.38 25.70
N ALA A 26 -25.20 -36.47 26.10
CA ALA A 26 -25.06 -35.02 26.00
C ALA A 26 -24.01 -34.41 26.97
N HIS A 27 -23.27 -35.24 27.72
CA HIS A 27 -22.35 -34.78 28.76
C HIS A 27 -20.92 -34.47 28.27
N SER A 28 -20.57 -34.78 27.02
CA SER A 28 -19.20 -34.57 26.50
C SER A 28 -18.96 -33.14 25.95
N SER A 29 -19.98 -32.52 25.33
CA SER A 29 -19.82 -31.23 24.62
C SER A 29 -19.57 -30.03 25.56
N ARG A 30 -20.06 -30.04 26.80
CA ARG A 30 -19.86 -28.91 27.73
C ARG A 30 -18.41 -28.75 28.19
N LYS A 31 -17.68 -29.86 28.33
CA LYS A 31 -16.30 -29.84 28.86
C LYS A 31 -15.29 -29.17 27.93
N THR A 32 -15.50 -29.23 26.61
CA THR A 32 -14.61 -28.58 25.64
C THR A 32 -14.82 -27.07 25.56
N SER A 33 -16.06 -26.62 25.76
CA SER A 33 -16.42 -25.19 25.80
C SER A 33 -15.73 -24.47 26.97
N ASP A 34 -15.78 -25.06 28.17
CA ASP A 34 -15.20 -24.45 29.38
C ASP A 34 -13.67 -24.31 29.28
N ARG A 35 -13.01 -25.28 28.66
CA ARG A 35 -11.55 -25.24 28.41
C ARG A 35 -11.17 -24.10 27.45
N ARG A 36 -11.94 -23.90 26.38
CA ARG A 36 -11.70 -22.82 25.41
C ARG A 36 -11.95 -21.45 26.04
N ALA A 37 -13.00 -21.32 26.86
CA ALA A 37 -13.28 -20.09 27.60
C ALA A 37 -12.15 -19.75 28.59
N ALA A 38 -11.58 -20.75 29.27
CA ALA A 38 -10.42 -20.55 30.15
C ALA A 38 -9.16 -20.12 29.38
N GLN A 39 -8.89 -20.73 28.22
CA GLN A 39 -7.77 -20.34 27.35
C GLN A 39 -7.91 -18.90 26.85
N ASN A 40 -9.10 -18.50 26.41
CA ASN A 40 -9.35 -17.12 25.96
C ASN A 40 -9.15 -16.10 27.09
N ARG A 41 -9.61 -16.42 28.32
CA ARG A 41 -9.37 -15.57 29.49
C ARG A 41 -7.88 -15.41 29.79
N GLN A 42 -7.10 -16.48 29.71
CA GLN A 42 -5.66 -16.43 29.92
C GLN A 42 -4.95 -15.65 28.81
N ALA A 43 -5.31 -15.86 27.55
CA ALA A 43 -4.76 -15.10 26.43
C ALA A 43 -5.02 -13.60 26.57
N GLN A 44 -6.24 -13.22 26.97
CA GLN A 44 -6.61 -11.82 27.20
C GLN A 44 -5.91 -11.21 28.43
N LYS A 45 -5.63 -12.01 29.47
CA LYS A 45 -4.81 -11.59 30.60
C LYS A 45 -3.36 -11.32 30.16
N ASN A 46 -2.74 -12.27 29.49
CA ASN A 46 -1.37 -12.14 28.98
C ASN A 46 -1.23 -10.97 28.00
N TRP A 47 -2.24 -10.72 27.16
CA TRP A 47 -2.24 -9.58 26.24
C TRP A 47 -2.29 -8.24 26.99
N ARG A 48 -3.13 -8.13 28.03
CA ARG A 48 -3.17 -6.93 28.89
C ARG A 48 -1.85 -6.70 29.61
N GLU A 49 -1.26 -7.75 30.19
CA GLU A 49 0.05 -7.66 30.86
C GLU A 49 1.16 -7.21 29.90
N LYS A 50 1.20 -7.74 28.66
CA LYS A 50 2.16 -7.30 27.64
C LYS A 50 1.94 -5.83 27.24
N LYS A 51 0.68 -5.42 27.11
CA LYS A 51 0.33 -4.03 26.78
C LYS A 51 0.75 -3.07 27.90
N ASP A 52 0.43 -3.40 29.15
CA ASP A 52 0.78 -2.57 30.31
C ASP A 52 2.30 -2.49 30.49
N LYS A 53 3.01 -3.62 30.27
CA LYS A 53 4.48 -3.61 30.26
C LYS A 53 5.03 -2.66 29.20
N ARG A 54 4.50 -2.70 27.97
CA ARG A 54 4.95 -1.80 26.88
C ARG A 54 4.64 -0.34 27.17
N ILE A 55 3.51 -0.04 27.81
CA ILE A 55 3.17 1.32 28.26
C ILE A 55 4.21 1.80 29.28
N ASN A 56 4.52 0.99 30.30
CA ASN A 56 5.53 1.34 31.30
C ASN A 56 6.92 1.55 30.69
N GLU A 57 7.33 0.71 29.72
CA GLU A 57 8.59 0.88 28.98
C GLU A 57 8.64 2.23 28.26
N LEU A 58 7.56 2.61 27.58
CA LEU A 58 7.45 3.89 26.88
C LEU A 58 7.42 5.09 27.84
N GLU A 59 6.75 4.98 28.99
CA GLU A 59 6.76 6.03 30.02
C GLU A 59 8.15 6.29 30.56
N VAL A 60 8.94 5.22 30.81
CA VAL A 60 10.35 5.33 31.22
C VAL A 60 11.20 5.99 30.12
N GLU A 61 11.01 5.62 28.86
CA GLU A 61 11.74 6.19 27.73
C GLU A 61 11.42 7.68 27.52
N VAL A 62 10.15 8.07 27.61
CA VAL A 62 9.73 9.49 27.56
C VAL A 62 10.34 10.28 28.72
N GLN A 63 10.34 9.72 29.93
CA GLN A 63 10.95 10.37 31.08
C GLN A 63 12.45 10.57 30.89
N HIS A 64 13.17 9.56 30.36
CA HIS A 64 14.57 9.66 30.02
C HIS A 64 14.85 10.78 28.99
N LEU A 65 14.07 10.84 27.91
CA LEU A 65 14.20 11.88 26.87
C LEU A 65 13.88 13.29 27.41
N VAL A 66 12.96 13.41 28.37
CA VAL A 66 12.66 14.67 29.04
C VAL A 66 13.83 15.12 29.90
N ASP A 67 14.46 14.21 30.65
CA ASP A 67 15.62 14.51 31.48
C ASP A 67 16.86 14.85 30.63
N GLU A 68 17.07 14.15 29.52
CA GLU A 68 18.12 14.45 28.54
C GLU A 68 17.91 15.84 27.90
N ASN A 69 16.69 16.16 27.45
CA ASN A 69 16.36 17.49 26.93
C ASN A 69 16.58 18.59 27.97
N LYS A 70 16.24 18.32 29.24
CA LYS A 70 16.48 19.25 30.34
C LYS A 70 17.98 19.48 30.56
N MET A 71 18.80 18.43 30.48
CA MET A 71 20.25 18.52 30.56
C MET A 71 20.83 19.34 29.40
N LEU A 72 20.42 19.05 28.16
CA LEU A 72 20.85 19.78 26.96
C LEU A 72 20.48 21.26 27.04
N ARG A 73 19.26 21.60 27.52
CA ARG A 73 18.86 22.99 27.76
C ARG A 73 19.72 23.68 28.82
N GLY A 74 20.13 22.96 29.86
CA GLY A 74 21.07 23.46 30.87
C GLY A 74 22.45 23.77 30.29
N LEU A 75 22.97 22.91 29.42
CA LEU A 75 24.23 23.11 28.71
C LEU A 75 24.16 24.28 27.70
N LEU A 76 23.07 24.40 26.95
CA LEU A 76 22.89 25.54 26.03
C LEU A 76 22.83 26.87 26.78
N ALA A 77 22.16 26.89 27.94
CA ALA A 77 22.09 28.07 28.79
C ALA A 77 23.49 28.48 29.34
N SER A 78 24.36 27.52 29.66
CA SER A 78 25.72 27.84 30.14
C SER A 78 26.64 28.39 29.05
N VAL A 79 26.39 28.07 27.78
CA VAL A 79 27.12 28.61 26.61
C VAL A 79 26.60 30.00 26.20
N GLY A 80 25.54 30.52 26.84
CA GLY A 80 24.97 31.83 26.52
C GLY A 80 24.12 31.84 25.25
N ILE A 81 23.78 30.67 24.71
CA ILE A 81 22.85 30.53 23.59
C ILE A 81 21.44 30.57 24.19
N GLN A 82 20.82 31.75 24.18
CA GLN A 82 19.41 31.85 24.55
C GLN A 82 18.56 31.12 23.50
N PRO A 83 17.63 30.25 23.93
CA PRO A 83 16.66 29.67 23.00
C PRO A 83 15.89 30.81 22.33
N PRO A 84 15.57 30.69 21.03
CA PRO A 84 14.79 31.71 20.33
C PRO A 84 13.51 31.99 21.14
N PRO A 85 13.15 33.27 21.37
CA PRO A 85 11.98 33.61 22.15
C PRO A 85 10.78 32.88 21.55
N SER A 86 10.20 31.96 22.32
CA SER A 86 9.05 31.18 21.88
C SER A 86 8.01 32.15 21.36
N ALA A 87 7.53 31.94 20.12
CA ALA A 87 6.52 32.75 19.45
C ALA A 87 5.11 32.61 20.10
N ARG A 88 5.04 32.56 21.42
CA ARG A 88 3.82 32.68 22.22
C ARG A 88 3.63 34.14 22.59
N ASN A 89 3.10 34.90 21.64
CA ASN A 89 2.16 35.98 21.83
C ASN A 89 2.04 36.73 20.50
N VAL A 90 1.18 36.23 19.64
CA VAL A 90 0.57 37.07 18.60
C VAL A 90 -0.75 37.56 19.19
N PRO A 91 -0.83 38.78 19.77
CA PRO A 91 -2.08 39.38 20.19
C PRO A 91 -2.79 39.87 18.93
N GLY A 92 -3.49 38.96 18.24
CA GLY A 92 -4.11 39.23 16.95
C GLY A 92 -5.48 38.57 16.81
N SER A 93 -6.29 38.55 17.87
CA SER A 93 -7.72 38.25 17.74
C SER A 93 -8.41 39.52 17.24
N MET A 94 -8.59 39.60 15.92
CA MET A 94 -9.41 40.62 15.28
C MET A 94 -10.84 40.52 15.81
N ARG A 95 -11.23 41.48 16.67
CA ARG A 95 -12.64 41.83 16.86
C ARG A 95 -13.13 42.45 15.56
N ILE A 96 -14.10 41.82 14.93
CA ILE A 96 -14.83 42.37 13.79
C ILE A 96 -15.65 43.57 14.34
N HIS A 97 -15.18 44.78 14.08
CA HIS A 97 -15.99 45.99 14.14
C HIS A 97 -16.60 46.19 12.75
N THR A 98 -17.89 45.90 12.65
CA THR A 98 -18.76 46.46 11.62
C THR A 98 -18.96 47.93 11.94
N ASP A 99 -18.32 48.82 11.20
CA ASP A 99 -18.93 50.09 10.79
C ASP A 99 -18.12 50.87 9.74
N GLN A 100 -18.89 51.39 8.76
CA GLN A 100 -18.65 52.57 7.93
C GLN A 100 -17.46 52.59 6.95
N PHE A 101 -17.78 52.25 5.70
CA PHE A 101 -17.08 52.72 4.51
C PHE A 101 -17.36 54.21 4.27
N HIS A 102 -16.32 55.05 4.38
CA HIS A 102 -16.23 56.30 3.63
C HIS A 102 -15.07 56.19 2.63
N LEU A 103 -15.42 56.33 1.36
CA LEU A 103 -14.51 56.41 0.22
C LEU A 103 -13.66 57.67 0.32
N SER A 104 -12.36 57.55 0.11
CA SER A 104 -11.53 58.64 -0.39
C SER A 104 -10.36 58.08 -1.19
N SER A 105 -10.42 58.38 -2.49
CA SER A 105 -9.38 58.19 -3.49
C SER A 105 -8.13 59.00 -3.15
N THR A 106 -6.95 58.41 -3.30
CA THR A 106 -5.73 59.20 -3.53
C THR A 106 -4.78 58.43 -4.44
N SER A 107 -4.32 59.13 -5.46
CA SER A 107 -3.57 58.67 -6.61
C SER A 107 -2.06 58.94 -6.48
N ALA A 108 -1.28 58.13 -7.21
CA ALA A 108 0.08 58.36 -7.74
C ALA A 108 1.29 58.18 -6.80
N PRO A 109 2.55 58.07 -7.31
CA PRO A 109 3.00 57.76 -8.67
C PRO A 109 4.08 56.63 -8.76
N ILE A 110 4.29 56.24 -10.02
CA ILE A 110 5.29 55.35 -10.61
C ILE A 110 6.73 55.79 -10.28
N HIS A 111 7.59 54.84 -9.88
CA HIS A 111 9.04 55.00 -9.96
C HIS A 111 9.67 53.80 -10.68
N SER A 112 10.19 54.09 -11.88
CA SER A 112 10.99 53.22 -12.74
C SER A 112 12.45 53.21 -12.28
N HIS A 113 13.06 52.04 -12.24
CA HIS A 113 14.51 51.88 -12.13
C HIS A 113 15.10 51.05 -13.28
N PRO A 114 16.35 51.34 -13.68
CA PRO A 114 16.89 50.98 -14.99
C PRO A 114 17.53 49.59 -15.03
N VAL A 115 17.43 49.03 -16.24
CA VAL A 115 18.09 47.81 -16.72
C VAL A 115 19.60 48.03 -16.91
N PRO A 116 20.47 47.12 -16.46
CA PRO A 116 21.81 46.97 -17.02
C PRO A 116 21.84 45.82 -18.04
N GLN A 117 22.16 46.17 -19.29
CA GLN A 117 22.57 45.23 -20.33
C GLN A 117 23.92 44.59 -19.96
N ILE A 118 24.00 43.26 -19.99
CA ILE A 118 25.26 42.52 -20.08
C ILE A 118 25.16 41.58 -21.28
N ASN A 119 25.91 41.93 -22.33
CA ASN A 119 26.24 41.07 -23.45
C ASN A 119 27.36 40.10 -23.03
N GLN A 120 27.15 38.79 -23.17
CA GLN A 120 28.21 37.83 -23.56
C GLN A 120 27.62 36.62 -24.32
N PRO A 121 28.35 36.07 -25.31
CA PRO A 121 27.91 34.91 -26.09
C PRO A 121 28.38 33.59 -25.44
N THR A 122 27.46 32.77 -24.96
CA THR A 122 27.78 31.43 -24.47
C THR A 122 27.65 30.42 -25.59
N THR A 123 28.77 29.80 -25.91
CA THR A 123 28.96 28.65 -26.79
C THR A 123 28.00 27.51 -26.49
N MET A 124 27.36 26.98 -27.54
CA MET A 124 26.54 25.78 -27.49
C MET A 124 27.39 24.58 -27.07
N THR A 125 27.22 24.15 -25.83
CA THR A 125 27.71 22.86 -25.35
C THR A 125 26.57 21.87 -25.50
N SER A 126 26.76 20.88 -26.35
CA SER A 126 25.82 19.80 -26.60
C SER A 126 25.49 19.06 -25.30
N ILE A 127 24.21 19.07 -24.92
CA ILE A 127 23.65 18.28 -23.82
C ILE A 127 23.76 16.79 -24.18
N PRO A 128 24.44 15.94 -23.38
CA PRO A 128 24.36 14.50 -23.57
C PRO A 128 22.99 14.00 -23.08
N ASN A 129 22.21 13.42 -23.99
CA ASN A 129 20.95 12.72 -23.72
C ASN A 129 21.20 11.37 -23.00
N ASN A 130 21.75 11.41 -21.78
CA ASN A 130 21.83 10.22 -20.93
C ASN A 130 20.86 10.37 -19.74
N PRO A 131 19.76 9.61 -19.68
CA PRO A 131 18.80 9.69 -18.56
C PRO A 131 19.40 9.30 -17.20
N ASN A 132 20.60 8.68 -17.17
CA ASN A 132 21.26 8.29 -15.92
C ASN A 132 21.95 9.46 -15.20
N THR A 133 22.39 10.52 -15.89
CA THR A 133 23.07 11.66 -15.23
C THR A 133 22.13 12.56 -14.43
N ILE A 134 20.84 12.61 -14.82
CA ILE A 134 19.80 13.35 -14.08
C ILE A 134 19.51 12.65 -12.74
N LEU A 135 19.58 11.33 -12.69
CA LEU A 135 19.38 10.58 -11.45
C LEU A 135 20.54 10.80 -10.48
N ASP A 136 21.78 10.79 -10.95
CA ASP A 136 22.96 11.09 -10.13
C ASP A 136 22.94 12.54 -9.62
N GLU A 137 22.54 13.50 -10.46
CA GLU A 137 22.46 14.93 -10.09
C GLU A 137 21.31 15.22 -9.10
N LEU A 138 20.15 14.58 -9.28
CA LEU A 138 19.05 14.68 -8.32
C LEU A 138 19.36 13.94 -7.01
N MET A 139 20.05 12.80 -7.06
CA MET A 139 20.46 12.04 -5.86
C MET A 139 21.56 12.76 -5.06
N LEU A 140 22.44 13.53 -5.74
CA LEU A 140 23.45 14.37 -5.09
C LEU A 140 22.87 15.57 -4.34
N GLN A 141 21.68 16.06 -4.71
CA GLN A 141 21.00 17.15 -4.01
C GLN A 141 20.36 16.74 -2.66
N PHE A 142 20.33 15.45 -2.31
CA PHE A 142 19.67 14.94 -1.09
C PHE A 142 20.64 14.32 -0.07
N GLN A 143 21.88 14.82 0.00
CA GLN A 143 22.86 14.40 1.02
C GLN A 143 22.59 14.95 2.43
N ASP A 144 21.64 15.87 2.63
CA ASP A 144 21.31 16.41 3.95
C ASP A 144 20.06 15.76 4.57
N PRO A 145 20.21 14.87 5.57
CA PRO A 145 19.09 14.27 6.30
C PRO A 145 18.39 15.24 7.30
N CYS A 146 18.80 16.52 7.36
CA CYS A 146 18.44 17.42 8.46
C CYS A 146 17.09 18.17 8.34
N ASP A 147 16.45 18.22 7.17
CA ASP A 147 15.20 19.00 7.01
C ASP A 147 13.92 18.22 7.40
N PHE A 148 14.01 16.90 7.65
CA PHE A 148 12.81 16.05 7.78
C PHE A 148 12.27 15.87 9.21
N GLU A 149 13.08 16.03 10.27
CA GLU A 149 12.56 15.98 11.65
C GLU A 149 11.58 17.12 11.96
N GLN A 150 11.63 18.23 11.22
CA GLN A 150 10.73 19.37 11.43
C GLN A 150 9.29 19.08 11.00
N LEU A 151 9.07 18.17 10.04
CA LEU A 151 7.72 17.77 9.61
C LEU A 151 7.07 16.76 10.57
N LEU A 152 7.87 15.93 11.25
CA LEU A 152 7.37 14.99 12.26
C LEU A 152 7.03 15.68 13.60
N ASN A 153 7.65 16.82 13.90
CA ASN A 153 7.42 17.58 15.14
C ASN A 153 6.12 18.41 15.19
N PHE A 154 5.35 18.47 14.09
CA PHE A 154 4.13 19.30 14.04
C PHE A 154 2.97 18.79 14.93
N ASN A 155 3.04 17.55 15.44
CA ASN A 155 1.97 16.96 16.26
C ASN A 155 2.19 17.01 17.79
N SER A 156 3.31 17.58 18.28
CA SER A 156 3.58 17.61 19.74
C SER A 156 2.96 18.81 20.48
N THR A 157 2.23 19.70 19.81
CA THR A 157 1.66 20.91 20.44
C THR A 157 0.17 21.06 20.19
N ARG A 158 -0.65 20.09 20.60
CA ARG A 158 -2.09 20.35 20.82
C ARG A 158 -2.69 19.38 21.83
N GLY A 159 -2.61 19.76 23.10
CA GLY A 159 -3.35 19.14 24.19
C GLY A 159 -4.02 20.20 25.07
N ALA A 160 -5.31 19.97 25.34
CA ALA A 160 -6.16 20.53 26.40
C ALA A 160 -6.80 21.93 26.21
N ALA A 161 -8.08 21.93 25.80
CA ALA A 161 -9.17 22.55 26.57
C ALA A 161 -10.52 21.97 26.12
N ALA A 162 -11.34 21.57 27.09
CA ALA A 162 -12.66 20.96 26.94
C ALA A 162 -13.75 22.00 26.61
N THR A 163 -14.83 21.55 25.94
CA THR A 163 -16.23 21.88 26.29
C THR A 163 -17.19 21.01 25.47
N ASP A 164 -18.11 20.38 26.19
CA ASP A 164 -19.26 19.61 25.71
C ASP A 164 -20.23 20.47 24.87
N THR A 165 -20.68 19.92 23.74
CA THR A 165 -22.02 20.18 23.17
C THR A 165 -22.44 18.99 22.30
N PRO A 166 -23.66 18.45 22.44
CA PRO A 166 -24.18 17.41 21.57
C PRO A 166 -24.77 18.05 20.31
N VAL A 167 -24.30 17.65 19.13
CA VAL A 167 -24.93 18.02 17.87
C VAL A 167 -25.50 16.77 17.23
N ASP A 168 -26.83 16.75 17.20
CA ASP A 168 -27.69 15.87 16.43
C ASP A 168 -27.46 16.12 14.93
N LEU A 169 -27.17 15.06 14.18
CA LEU A 169 -27.04 15.07 12.72
C LEU A 169 -27.98 14.02 12.13
N SER A 170 -29.21 14.47 11.87
CA SER A 170 -30.17 13.79 11.03
C SER A 170 -29.83 13.97 9.54
N GLU A 171 -29.90 12.85 8.84
CA GLU A 171 -30.32 12.65 7.45
C GLU A 171 -30.17 13.81 6.44
N THR A 172 -29.20 13.69 5.53
CA THR A 172 -29.37 14.14 4.14
C THR A 172 -28.65 13.21 3.15
N LEU A 173 -29.47 12.40 2.46
CA LEU A 173 -29.45 12.12 1.01
C LEU A 173 -28.10 11.80 0.33
N PHE A 174 -27.79 10.50 0.24
CA PHE A 174 -27.05 9.93 -0.89
C PHE A 174 -27.94 8.94 -1.65
N ASN A 175 -28.60 9.44 -2.70
CA ASN A 175 -29.21 8.61 -3.74
C ASN A 175 -28.09 8.08 -4.65
N ASN A 176 -27.75 6.80 -4.52
CA ASN A 176 -26.94 6.08 -5.49
C ASN A 176 -27.82 5.04 -6.19
N PRO A 177 -27.99 5.07 -7.52
CA PRO A 177 -28.84 4.12 -8.22
C PRO A 177 -28.21 2.73 -8.25
N SER A 178 -28.98 1.74 -7.80
CA SER A 178 -28.67 0.31 -7.89
C SER A 178 -28.39 -0.13 -9.33
N PRO A 179 -27.29 -0.87 -9.61
CA PRO A 179 -27.19 -1.62 -10.85
C PRO A 179 -28.06 -2.87 -10.73
N SER A 180 -29.06 -2.94 -11.61
CA SER A 180 -29.90 -4.10 -11.86
C SER A 180 -29.06 -5.30 -12.27
N ASN A 181 -29.23 -6.39 -11.52
CA ASN A 181 -28.67 -7.72 -11.81
C ASN A 181 -29.27 -8.26 -13.11
N SER A 182 -28.44 -8.37 -14.15
CA SER A 182 -28.71 -9.23 -15.29
C SER A 182 -28.08 -10.59 -15.02
N ALA A 183 -28.94 -11.54 -14.63
CA ALA A 183 -28.60 -12.93 -14.45
C ALA A 183 -28.11 -13.55 -15.76
N SER A 184 -26.86 -13.98 -15.77
CA SER A 184 -26.33 -14.90 -16.79
C SER A 184 -26.00 -16.20 -16.08
N ASN A 185 -26.76 -17.23 -16.40
CA ASN A 185 -26.55 -18.60 -15.95
C ASN A 185 -25.19 -19.12 -16.43
N GLU A 186 -24.27 -19.42 -15.51
CA GLU A 186 -23.26 -20.46 -15.70
C GLU A 186 -23.31 -21.41 -14.49
N LEU A 187 -24.23 -22.36 -14.62
CA LEU A 187 -24.29 -23.63 -13.91
C LEU A 187 -23.14 -24.52 -14.41
N TRP A 188 -22.61 -25.38 -13.54
CA TRP A 188 -21.69 -26.53 -13.76
C TRP A 188 -20.21 -26.36 -13.36
N LEU A 189 -19.94 -26.58 -12.06
CA LEU A 189 -19.02 -27.64 -11.58
C LEU A 189 -19.11 -27.75 -10.05
N ASP A 190 -20.14 -28.46 -9.59
CA ASP A 190 -20.22 -28.98 -8.22
C ASP A 190 -19.20 -30.11 -8.07
N ILE A 191 -18.04 -29.77 -7.49
CA ILE A 191 -17.15 -30.76 -6.87
C ILE A 191 -17.45 -30.69 -5.37
N PRO A 192 -18.05 -31.73 -4.74
CA PRO A 192 -18.30 -31.73 -3.31
C PRO A 192 -16.96 -31.90 -2.58
N ALA A 193 -16.35 -30.78 -2.19
CA ALA A 193 -15.27 -30.75 -1.21
C ALA A 193 -15.85 -30.93 0.20
N ASP A 194 -16.33 -32.14 0.48
CA ASP A 194 -16.92 -32.52 1.77
C ASP A 194 -15.82 -32.87 2.79
N THR A 195 -14.79 -32.02 2.89
CA THR A 195 -13.84 -32.04 4.01
C THR A 195 -14.16 -30.86 4.88
N GLY A 196 -14.87 -31.14 5.99
CA GLY A 196 -15.31 -30.20 7.01
C GLY A 196 -14.18 -29.49 7.80
N ALA A 197 -13.19 -28.96 7.10
CA ALA A 197 -12.47 -27.79 7.56
C ALA A 197 -13.50 -26.66 7.55
N SER A 198 -14.06 -26.39 8.73
CA SER A 198 -14.90 -25.22 8.95
C SER A 198 -14.17 -24.03 8.36
N ASN A 199 -14.70 -23.50 7.26
CA ASN A 199 -14.31 -22.23 6.67
C ASN A 199 -14.49 -21.19 7.76
N ALA A 200 -13.47 -21.01 8.60
CA ALA A 200 -13.38 -19.91 9.53
C ALA A 200 -13.46 -18.69 8.63
N ALA A 201 -14.65 -18.07 8.59
CA ALA A 201 -14.95 -16.97 7.70
C ALA A 201 -13.81 -15.96 7.85
N MET A 202 -12.99 -15.81 6.81
CA MET A 202 -11.84 -14.92 6.85
C MET A 202 -12.37 -13.53 7.20
N MET A 203 -11.96 -13.03 8.36
CA MET A 203 -12.34 -11.69 8.79
C MET A 203 -11.62 -10.68 7.90
N SER A 204 -12.32 -9.60 7.54
CA SER A 204 -11.72 -8.54 6.74
C SER A 204 -10.60 -7.83 7.52
N ALA A 205 -9.63 -7.25 6.81
CA ALA A 205 -8.57 -6.47 7.43
C ALA A 205 -9.14 -5.35 8.32
N PHE A 206 -10.22 -4.72 7.88
CA PHE A 206 -10.92 -3.67 8.61
C PHE A 206 -11.44 -4.16 9.97
N HIS A 207 -11.97 -5.37 10.04
CA HIS A 207 -12.45 -5.92 11.31
C HIS A 207 -11.30 -6.30 12.25
N LEU A 208 -10.20 -6.83 11.71
CA LEU A 208 -9.04 -7.28 12.49
C LEU A 208 -8.15 -6.13 12.96
N LEU A 209 -7.97 -5.12 12.12
CA LEU A 209 -6.93 -4.09 12.25
C LEU A 209 -7.52 -2.67 12.37
N GLY A 210 -8.83 -2.50 12.15
CA GLY A 210 -9.48 -1.20 12.10
C GLY A 210 -9.31 -0.47 10.76
N GLN A 211 -9.66 0.82 10.75
CA GLN A 211 -9.56 1.66 9.56
C GLN A 211 -8.08 1.98 9.24
N PRO A 212 -7.63 1.86 7.98
CA PRO A 212 -6.28 2.25 7.60
C PRO A 212 -6.08 3.76 7.75
N GLN A 213 -4.87 4.15 8.18
CA GLN A 213 -4.49 5.54 8.43
C GLN A 213 -4.02 6.19 7.11
N LEU A 214 -4.93 6.85 6.40
CA LEU A 214 -4.65 7.42 5.07
C LEU A 214 -4.79 8.95 4.99
N LEU A 215 -5.30 9.61 6.04
CA LEU A 215 -5.55 11.06 6.00
C LEU A 215 -4.25 11.86 5.83
N GLN A 216 -3.19 11.48 6.55
CA GLN A 216 -1.88 12.13 6.43
C GLN A 216 -1.29 11.94 5.02
N THR A 217 -1.38 10.72 4.47
CA THR A 217 -0.95 10.43 3.10
C THR A 217 -1.73 11.26 2.08
N ARG A 218 -3.05 11.37 2.24
CA ARG A 218 -3.91 12.18 1.37
C ARG A 218 -3.45 13.64 1.39
N PHE A 219 -3.26 14.20 2.58
CA PHE A 219 -2.79 15.57 2.74
C PHE A 219 -1.41 15.78 2.09
N ALA A 220 -0.43 14.93 2.41
CA ALA A 220 0.94 15.03 1.88
C ALA A 220 1.01 14.88 0.35
N LEU A 221 0.22 13.99 -0.25
CA LEU A 221 0.16 13.89 -1.71
C LEU A 221 -0.46 15.15 -2.33
N LYS A 222 -1.47 15.74 -1.68
CA LYS A 222 -2.16 16.96 -2.15
C LYS A 222 -1.36 18.24 -1.93
N THR A 223 -0.27 18.22 -1.14
CA THR A 223 0.67 19.34 -1.06
C THR A 223 1.62 19.41 -2.25
N LEU A 224 1.73 18.36 -3.06
CA LEU A 224 2.51 18.38 -4.30
C LEU A 224 1.71 19.12 -5.38
N ASP A 225 2.33 20.11 -6.03
CA ASP A 225 1.64 21.00 -6.97
C ASP A 225 1.02 20.22 -8.14
N SER A 226 1.73 19.19 -8.65
CA SER A 226 1.22 18.34 -9.73
C SER A 226 0.01 17.47 -9.34
N LEU A 227 -0.25 17.27 -8.03
CA LEU A 227 -1.27 16.35 -7.54
C LEU A 227 -2.40 17.02 -6.74
N LYS A 228 -2.30 18.32 -6.45
CA LYS A 228 -3.25 19.07 -5.62
C LYS A 228 -4.71 18.87 -6.01
N GLU A 229 -4.99 18.81 -7.31
CA GLU A 229 -6.35 18.61 -7.84
C GLU A 229 -6.55 17.23 -8.48
N SER A 230 -5.55 16.34 -8.39
CA SER A 230 -5.61 15.03 -9.03
C SER A 230 -6.66 14.14 -8.35
N PRO A 231 -7.67 13.62 -9.08
CA PRO A 231 -8.66 12.70 -8.52
C PRO A 231 -8.07 11.30 -8.27
N HIS A 232 -6.91 11.01 -8.84
CA HIS A 232 -6.24 9.72 -8.68
C HIS A 232 -5.74 9.49 -7.25
N VAL A 233 -5.41 10.57 -6.52
CA VAL A 233 -5.03 10.50 -5.09
C VAL A 233 -6.19 9.96 -4.27
N ASP A 234 -7.36 10.58 -4.37
CA ASP A 234 -8.54 10.20 -3.58
C ASP A 234 -9.03 8.81 -3.99
N GLY A 235 -9.17 8.55 -5.29
CA GLY A 235 -9.61 7.25 -5.78
C GLY A 235 -8.69 6.10 -5.36
N MET A 236 -7.37 6.29 -5.34
CA MET A 236 -6.42 5.26 -4.94
C MET A 236 -6.55 4.93 -3.44
N LEU A 237 -6.64 5.96 -2.60
CA LEU A 237 -6.77 5.78 -1.15
C LEU A 237 -8.14 5.21 -0.77
N ASP A 238 -9.20 5.65 -1.44
CA ASP A 238 -10.55 5.11 -1.23
C ASP A 238 -10.65 3.64 -1.67
N ALA A 239 -9.98 3.27 -2.76
CA ALA A 239 -9.88 1.87 -3.19
C ALA A 239 -9.14 1.01 -2.15
N PHE A 240 -8.13 1.54 -1.45
CA PHE A 240 -7.44 0.86 -0.35
C PHE A 240 -8.36 0.67 0.87
N VAL A 241 -9.15 1.68 1.23
CA VAL A 241 -10.18 1.55 2.28
C VAL A 241 -11.23 0.51 1.90
N ALA A 242 -11.74 0.54 0.66
CA ALA A 242 -12.72 -0.42 0.17
C ALA A 242 -12.16 -1.86 0.23
N GLN A 243 -10.94 -2.04 -0.26
CA GLN A 243 -10.23 -3.32 -0.20
C GLN A 243 -10.14 -3.87 1.22
N SER A 244 -9.83 -3.03 2.21
CA SER A 244 -9.69 -3.48 3.60
C SER A 244 -10.98 -4.06 4.20
N LYS A 245 -12.14 -3.73 3.63
CA LYS A 245 -13.46 -4.20 4.07
C LYS A 245 -13.88 -5.51 3.40
N GLU A 246 -13.23 -5.90 2.31
CA GLU A 246 -13.56 -7.11 1.56
C GLU A 246 -12.97 -8.37 2.20
N THR A 247 -13.66 -9.48 2.01
CA THR A 247 -13.23 -10.82 2.45
C THR A 247 -13.08 -11.79 1.28
N ASP A 248 -13.73 -11.50 0.14
CA ASP A 248 -13.63 -12.32 -1.08
C ASP A 248 -12.29 -12.05 -1.78
N PRO A 249 -11.43 -13.08 -1.95
CA PRO A 249 -10.14 -12.95 -2.65
C PRO A 249 -10.26 -12.33 -4.04
N LYS A 250 -11.34 -12.63 -4.79
CA LYS A 250 -11.54 -12.08 -6.14
C LYS A 250 -11.77 -10.57 -6.11
N ARG A 251 -12.56 -10.09 -5.15
CA ARG A 251 -12.80 -8.65 -4.93
C ARG A 251 -11.56 -7.95 -4.40
N ILE A 252 -10.86 -8.57 -3.44
CA ILE A 252 -9.59 -8.05 -2.91
C ILE A 252 -8.60 -7.84 -4.07
N LYS A 253 -8.42 -8.86 -4.92
CA LYS A 253 -7.56 -8.81 -6.09
C LYS A 253 -7.99 -7.72 -7.08
N LYS A 254 -9.29 -7.58 -7.35
CA LYS A 254 -9.85 -6.49 -8.18
C LYS A 254 -9.50 -5.11 -7.62
N HIS A 255 -9.65 -4.90 -6.32
CA HIS A 255 -9.28 -3.63 -5.70
C HIS A 255 -7.77 -3.39 -5.73
N LEU A 256 -6.94 -4.41 -5.55
CA LEU A 256 -5.48 -4.29 -5.71
C LEU A 256 -5.11 -3.81 -7.11
N ILE A 257 -5.67 -4.41 -8.15
CA ILE A 257 -5.47 -3.96 -9.54
C ILE A 257 -5.88 -2.49 -9.70
N GLN A 258 -7.04 -2.11 -9.14
CA GLN A 258 -7.53 -0.73 -9.18
C GLN A 258 -6.57 0.24 -8.47
N ILE A 259 -6.03 -0.14 -7.30
CA ILE A 259 -5.04 0.65 -6.56
C ILE A 259 -3.78 0.84 -7.39
N LEU A 260 -3.26 -0.23 -8.01
CA LEU A 260 -2.05 -0.17 -8.85
C LEU A 260 -2.27 0.71 -10.09
N LYS A 261 -3.42 0.57 -10.75
CA LYS A 261 -3.80 1.40 -11.90
C LYS A 261 -3.87 2.88 -11.54
N LEU A 262 -4.52 3.22 -10.41
CA LEU A 262 -4.63 4.60 -9.95
C LEU A 262 -3.28 5.15 -9.47
N ARG A 263 -2.44 4.33 -8.84
CA ARG A 263 -1.05 4.67 -8.50
C ARG A 263 -0.26 5.05 -9.75
N HIS A 264 -0.35 4.26 -10.82
CA HIS A 264 0.38 4.55 -12.06
C HIS A 264 -0.11 5.86 -12.69
N LYS A 265 -1.42 6.07 -12.77
CA LYS A 265 -1.98 7.34 -13.27
C LYS A 265 -1.55 8.53 -12.43
N LEU A 266 -1.51 8.39 -11.10
CA LEU A 266 -1.00 9.42 -10.20
C LEU A 266 0.47 9.76 -10.51
N LEU A 267 1.33 8.77 -10.65
CA LEU A 267 2.76 8.99 -10.95
C LEU A 267 3.02 9.52 -12.36
N ASP A 268 2.17 9.16 -13.33
CA ASP A 268 2.18 9.71 -14.69
C ASP A 268 1.78 11.19 -14.72
N THR A 269 0.94 11.66 -13.78
CA THR A 269 0.58 13.08 -13.65
C THR A 269 1.63 13.93 -12.93
N CYS A 270 2.63 13.32 -12.29
CA CYS A 270 3.65 14.05 -11.55
C CYS A 270 4.70 14.69 -12.46
N THR A 271 5.22 15.85 -12.02
CA THR A 271 6.52 16.33 -12.49
C THR A 271 7.64 15.37 -12.05
N SER A 272 8.82 15.41 -12.66
CA SER A 272 9.94 14.54 -12.27
C SER A 272 10.30 14.67 -10.78
N GLN A 273 10.26 15.88 -10.23
CA GLN A 273 10.54 16.15 -8.82
C GLN A 273 9.40 15.68 -7.91
N ASP A 274 8.15 15.99 -8.24
CA ASP A 274 6.99 15.55 -7.46
C ASP A 274 6.82 14.03 -7.50
N ARG A 275 7.28 13.36 -8.56
CA ARG A 275 7.22 11.90 -8.67
C ARG A 275 8.08 11.22 -7.61
N ILE A 276 9.30 11.72 -7.36
CA ILE A 276 10.17 11.18 -6.31
C ILE A 276 9.50 11.35 -4.94
N ARG A 277 9.03 12.55 -4.64
CA ARG A 277 8.31 12.85 -3.37
C ARG A 277 7.03 12.02 -3.23
N ALA A 278 6.27 11.83 -4.30
CA ALA A 278 5.08 11.00 -4.28
C ALA A 278 5.42 9.54 -3.97
N VAL A 279 6.48 8.98 -4.56
CA VAL A 279 6.96 7.63 -4.24
C VAL A 279 7.35 7.52 -2.77
N GLU A 280 8.07 8.50 -2.21
CA GLU A 280 8.41 8.54 -0.78
C GLU A 280 7.18 8.50 0.12
N ILE A 281 6.20 9.38 -0.14
CA ILE A 281 4.96 9.46 0.62
C ILE A 281 4.18 8.13 0.54
N LEU A 282 4.15 7.49 -0.63
CA LEU A 282 3.48 6.21 -0.82
C LEU A 282 4.16 5.06 -0.06
N GLU A 283 5.49 5.01 -0.04
CA GLU A 283 6.21 3.99 0.71
C GLU A 283 6.08 4.23 2.23
N GLN A 284 6.05 5.48 2.70
CA GLN A 284 5.70 5.79 4.10
C GLN A 284 4.27 5.33 4.45
N CYS A 285 3.30 5.58 3.55
CA CYS A 285 1.93 5.12 3.72
C CYS A 285 1.85 3.59 3.85
N LYS A 286 2.62 2.86 3.03
CA LYS A 286 2.72 1.39 3.12
C LYS A 286 3.28 0.94 4.46
N VAL A 287 4.34 1.58 4.96
CA VAL A 287 4.95 1.25 6.26
C VAL A 287 3.95 1.50 7.41
N ALA A 288 3.27 2.64 7.40
CA ALA A 288 2.26 2.98 8.41
C ALA A 288 1.06 2.01 8.40
N ASN A 289 0.73 1.43 7.24
CA ASN A 289 -0.38 0.50 7.06
C ASN A 289 0.12 -0.93 6.75
N LEU A 290 1.32 -1.29 7.20
CA LEU A 290 1.95 -2.57 6.88
C LEU A 290 1.05 -3.78 7.24
N PRO A 291 0.35 -3.81 8.39
CA PRO A 291 -0.55 -4.92 8.71
C PRO A 291 -1.68 -5.11 7.68
N HIS A 292 -2.27 -4.03 7.18
CA HIS A 292 -3.30 -4.08 6.13
C HIS A 292 -2.71 -4.55 4.80
N VAL A 293 -1.52 -4.07 4.44
CA VAL A 293 -0.81 -4.49 3.22
C VAL A 293 -0.48 -5.98 3.27
N MET A 294 0.01 -6.48 4.41
CA MET A 294 0.31 -7.92 4.57
C MET A 294 -0.94 -8.79 4.47
N HIS A 295 -2.05 -8.38 5.10
CA HIS A 295 -3.35 -9.06 4.96
C HIS A 295 -3.81 -9.09 3.51
N LEU A 296 -3.71 -7.97 2.79
CA LEU A 296 -4.04 -7.86 1.37
C LEU A 296 -3.29 -8.90 0.51
N TYR A 297 -1.97 -9.05 0.69
CA TYR A 297 -1.19 -10.02 -0.08
C TYR A 297 -1.52 -11.48 0.30
N GLN A 298 -1.72 -11.77 1.58
CA GLN A 298 -2.04 -13.11 2.07
C GLN A 298 -3.44 -13.57 1.64
N SER A 299 -4.44 -12.69 1.68
CA SER A 299 -5.84 -13.04 1.38
C SER A 299 -6.21 -12.91 -0.09
N GLY A 300 -5.58 -12.00 -0.84
CA GLY A 300 -5.98 -11.68 -2.21
C GLY A 300 -5.15 -12.34 -3.32
N VAL A 301 -3.83 -12.39 -3.13
CA VAL A 301 -2.90 -12.71 -4.23
C VAL A 301 -2.38 -14.14 -4.15
N PHE A 302 -2.08 -14.60 -2.93
CA PHE A 302 -1.46 -15.91 -2.71
C PHE A 302 -2.18 -16.70 -1.62
N PRO A 303 -3.42 -17.16 -1.86
CA PRO A 303 -4.10 -18.06 -0.93
C PRO A 303 -3.27 -19.35 -0.82
N GLY A 304 -2.54 -19.50 0.29
CA GLY A 304 -1.67 -20.66 0.54
C GLY A 304 -0.20 -20.34 0.78
N MET A 305 0.22 -19.07 0.81
CA MET A 305 1.53 -18.72 1.35
C MET A 305 1.59 -19.14 2.84
N PRO A 306 2.50 -20.03 3.24
CA PRO A 306 2.63 -20.41 4.63
C PRO A 306 2.96 -19.15 5.44
N SER A 307 2.12 -18.82 6.42
CA SER A 307 2.43 -17.75 7.36
C SER A 307 3.80 -18.04 7.95
N VAL A 308 4.76 -17.12 7.78
CA VAL A 308 6.09 -17.22 8.39
C VAL A 308 5.86 -17.65 9.84
N PRO A 309 6.39 -18.82 10.27
CA PRO A 309 6.26 -19.25 11.64
C PRO A 309 6.71 -18.08 12.50
N GLN A 310 5.78 -17.53 13.28
CA GLN A 310 6.12 -16.48 14.21
C GLN A 310 6.82 -17.20 15.35
N ASP A 311 8.11 -17.50 15.13
CA ASP A 311 8.94 -18.30 16.02
C ASP A 311 9.08 -17.58 17.36
N GLY A 312 8.14 -17.89 18.24
CA GLY A 312 8.29 -17.74 19.67
C GLY A 312 8.96 -18.99 20.21
N ASP A 313 10.25 -19.17 19.95
CA ASP A 313 11.12 -19.80 20.92
C ASP A 313 12.58 -19.36 20.69
N GLY A 314 13.20 -18.83 21.76
CA GLY A 314 14.54 -18.26 21.76
C GLY A 314 15.63 -19.32 21.71
N GLY A 315 15.67 -20.12 20.65
CA GLY A 315 16.73 -21.09 20.37
C GLY A 315 17.92 -20.41 19.71
N ALA A 316 18.91 -20.01 20.50
CA ALA A 316 20.23 -19.64 19.99
C ALA A 316 20.90 -20.86 19.34
N GLY A 317 20.89 -20.90 18.01
CA GLY A 317 21.58 -21.91 17.22
C GLY A 317 21.51 -21.53 15.75
N GLY A 318 22.58 -20.92 15.24
CA GLY A 318 22.69 -20.56 13.84
C GLY A 318 22.67 -21.80 12.96
N ASP A 319 21.87 -21.76 11.90
CA ASP A 319 22.33 -22.04 10.55
C ASP A 319 21.28 -21.54 9.53
N SER A 320 21.81 -21.08 8.40
CA SER A 320 21.18 -20.28 7.36
C SER A 320 19.93 -20.93 6.74
N VAL A 321 18.75 -20.39 7.05
CA VAL A 321 17.49 -20.70 6.33
C VAL A 321 17.37 -19.77 5.11
N THR A 322 18.10 -20.09 4.04
CA THR A 322 17.93 -19.42 2.73
C THR A 322 17.52 -20.37 1.60
N ASP A 323 17.29 -21.66 1.87
CA ASP A 323 17.17 -22.69 0.82
C ASP A 323 15.78 -23.31 0.60
N VAL A 324 14.69 -22.68 1.03
CA VAL A 324 13.33 -23.29 0.95
C VAL A 324 12.51 -22.85 -0.28
N PHE A 325 13.03 -22.00 -1.18
CA PHE A 325 12.28 -21.57 -2.37
C PHE A 325 13.11 -21.67 -3.65
N SER A 326 13.35 -22.90 -4.11
CA SER A 326 13.80 -23.16 -5.48
C SER A 326 12.57 -23.29 -6.39
N VAL A 327 12.23 -22.20 -7.10
CA VAL A 327 11.10 -22.12 -8.07
C VAL A 327 11.48 -22.76 -9.42
N GLY A 328 12.27 -23.83 -9.39
CA GLY A 328 12.92 -24.41 -10.56
C GLY A 328 12.05 -25.30 -11.46
N SER A 329 10.72 -25.33 -11.33
CA SER A 329 9.94 -26.38 -12.00
C SER A 329 8.56 -26.01 -12.57
N LEU A 330 8.16 -24.73 -12.61
CA LEU A 330 6.82 -24.37 -13.13
C LEU A 330 6.79 -23.82 -14.57
N LEU A 331 7.94 -23.57 -15.20
CA LEU A 331 8.04 -23.22 -16.62
C LEU A 331 8.42 -24.47 -17.43
N GLY A 332 7.50 -25.43 -17.51
CA GLY A 332 7.61 -26.57 -18.40
C GLY A 332 7.63 -26.10 -19.85
N GLY A 333 8.71 -26.44 -20.58
CA GLY A 333 8.92 -26.03 -21.96
C GLY A 333 7.80 -26.48 -22.89
N ALA A 334 6.93 -25.53 -23.27
CA ALA A 334 5.99 -25.70 -24.34
C ALA A 334 6.70 -25.43 -25.68
N SER A 335 6.84 -26.46 -26.50
CA SER A 335 7.30 -26.37 -27.89
C SER A 335 6.27 -25.57 -28.70
N ALA A 336 6.67 -24.39 -29.18
CA ALA A 336 5.81 -23.51 -29.97
C ALA A 336 5.48 -24.12 -31.36
N PRO A 337 4.22 -24.01 -31.84
CA PRO A 337 3.86 -24.42 -33.20
C PRO A 337 4.40 -23.41 -34.23
N ALA A 338 4.95 -23.93 -35.33
CA ALA A 338 5.49 -23.13 -36.43
C ALA A 338 4.37 -22.34 -37.13
N ALA A 339 4.38 -21.01 -36.96
CA ALA A 339 3.45 -20.09 -37.62
C ALA A 339 4.17 -19.14 -38.60
N SER A 340 3.40 -18.70 -39.59
CA SER A 340 3.75 -18.07 -40.86
C SER A 340 4.72 -16.86 -40.80
N SER A 341 5.60 -16.75 -41.81
CA SER A 341 6.90 -16.06 -41.78
C SER A 341 6.92 -14.55 -42.06
N VAL A 342 5.78 -13.85 -42.10
CA VAL A 342 5.73 -12.45 -42.60
C VAL A 342 5.88 -11.37 -41.50
N GLY A 343 5.99 -11.76 -40.22
CA GLY A 343 6.10 -10.80 -39.08
C GLY A 343 7.38 -10.89 -38.22
N LEU A 344 8.35 -11.72 -38.60
CA LEU A 344 9.44 -12.15 -37.70
C LEU A 344 10.46 -11.07 -37.30
N HIS A 345 10.67 -10.02 -38.11
CA HIS A 345 11.69 -9.01 -37.82
C HIS A 345 11.29 -8.04 -36.69
N GLY A 346 9.99 -7.74 -36.52
CA GLY A 346 9.53 -6.82 -35.48
C GLY A 346 9.67 -7.37 -34.06
N ALA A 347 9.40 -8.67 -33.89
CA ALA A 347 9.47 -9.32 -32.58
C ALA A 347 10.91 -9.46 -32.06
N ALA A 348 11.87 -9.75 -32.94
CA ALA A 348 13.28 -9.87 -32.56
C ALA A 348 13.87 -8.55 -32.04
N LEU A 349 13.56 -7.42 -32.71
CA LEU A 349 14.02 -6.09 -32.28
C LEU A 349 13.39 -5.67 -30.94
N ALA A 350 12.11 -5.96 -30.72
CA ALA A 350 11.44 -5.67 -29.45
C ALA A 350 12.05 -6.47 -28.28
N SER A 351 12.39 -7.74 -28.52
CA SER A 351 13.06 -8.59 -27.52
C SER A 351 14.44 -8.07 -27.15
N SER A 352 15.25 -7.65 -28.13
CA SER A 352 16.59 -7.10 -27.89
C SER A 352 16.56 -5.86 -27.01
N ARG A 353 15.61 -4.95 -27.25
CA ARG A 353 15.46 -3.72 -26.46
C ARG A 353 15.05 -4.01 -25.02
N LEU A 354 14.16 -4.98 -24.81
CA LEU A 354 13.72 -5.38 -23.47
C LEU A 354 14.90 -5.94 -22.65
N ASP A 355 15.75 -6.76 -23.26
CA ASP A 355 16.94 -7.30 -22.60
C ASP A 355 17.91 -6.18 -22.17
N GLU A 356 18.11 -5.17 -23.01
CA GLU A 356 18.91 -3.98 -22.67
C GLU A 356 18.31 -3.21 -21.49
N ASP A 357 17.00 -2.95 -21.51
CA ASP A 357 16.29 -2.23 -20.45
C ASP A 357 16.32 -2.99 -19.11
N ILE A 358 16.19 -4.32 -19.13
CA ILE A 358 16.31 -5.17 -17.94
C ILE A 358 17.73 -5.15 -17.38
N MET A 359 18.75 -5.23 -18.23
CA MET A 359 20.14 -5.13 -17.79
C MET A 359 20.47 -3.76 -17.21
N ALA A 360 19.92 -2.69 -17.81
CA ALA A 360 20.03 -1.34 -17.28
C ALA A 360 19.36 -1.20 -15.90
N PHE A 361 18.15 -1.74 -15.73
CA PHE A 361 17.46 -1.78 -14.43
C PHE A 361 18.27 -2.52 -13.38
N ARG A 362 18.75 -3.74 -13.69
CA ARG A 362 19.58 -4.54 -12.77
C ARG A 362 20.84 -3.78 -12.35
N LYS A 363 21.52 -3.16 -13.30
CA LYS A 363 22.71 -2.33 -13.03
C LYS A 363 22.37 -1.14 -12.13
N ALA A 364 21.26 -0.45 -12.40
CA ALA A 364 20.80 0.68 -11.61
C ALA A 364 20.44 0.27 -10.16
N VAL A 365 19.79 -0.88 -9.96
CA VAL A 365 19.49 -1.42 -8.63
C VAL A 365 20.79 -1.68 -7.85
N LYS A 366 21.78 -2.34 -8.46
CA LYS A 366 23.06 -2.61 -7.79
C LYS A 366 23.85 -1.35 -7.46
N ALA A 367 23.80 -0.34 -8.32
CA ALA A 367 24.53 0.91 -8.12
C ALA A 367 23.89 1.81 -7.06
N ASN A 368 22.55 1.86 -7.01
CA ASN A 368 21.81 2.86 -6.23
C ASN A 368 21.12 2.31 -4.98
N VAL A 369 21.10 0.99 -4.79
CA VAL A 369 20.43 0.34 -3.64
C VAL A 369 21.41 -0.58 -2.92
N PRO A 370 22.32 -0.03 -2.09
CA PRO A 370 23.38 -0.79 -1.42
C PRO A 370 22.86 -1.99 -0.61
N SER A 371 21.69 -1.89 0.02
CA SER A 371 21.10 -2.99 0.79
C SER A 371 20.79 -4.24 -0.04
N LEU A 372 20.67 -4.12 -1.37
CA LEU A 372 20.37 -5.24 -2.27
C LEU A 372 21.61 -5.82 -2.96
N MET A 373 22.82 -5.34 -2.65
CA MET A 373 24.07 -5.80 -3.27
C MET A 373 24.32 -7.31 -3.15
N HIS A 374 23.77 -7.95 -2.12
CA HIS A 374 23.92 -9.39 -1.88
C HIS A 374 22.67 -10.21 -2.22
N SER A 375 21.66 -9.59 -2.84
CA SER A 375 20.36 -10.20 -3.16
C SER A 375 20.21 -10.50 -4.67
N ASP A 376 21.32 -10.80 -5.34
CA ASP A 376 21.39 -11.00 -6.80
C ASP A 376 20.36 -12.01 -7.31
N ALA A 377 20.20 -13.14 -6.64
CA ALA A 377 19.26 -14.18 -7.04
C ALA A 377 17.81 -13.67 -7.12
N VAL A 378 17.39 -12.85 -6.15
CA VAL A 378 16.01 -12.32 -6.09
C VAL A 378 15.79 -11.20 -7.12
N VAL A 379 16.82 -10.39 -7.38
CA VAL A 379 16.79 -9.36 -8.43
C VAL A 379 16.75 -10.01 -9.81
N ASP A 380 17.51 -11.08 -10.02
CA ASP A 380 17.53 -11.85 -11.27
C ASP A 380 16.18 -12.55 -11.50
N GLU A 381 15.60 -13.16 -10.46
CA GLU A 381 14.25 -13.75 -10.51
C GLU A 381 13.18 -12.70 -10.89
N LEU A 382 13.27 -11.47 -10.35
CA LEU A 382 12.38 -10.38 -10.74
C LEU A 382 12.57 -9.98 -12.21
N CYS A 383 13.82 -9.93 -12.69
CA CYS A 383 14.13 -9.61 -14.09
C CYS A 383 13.60 -10.69 -15.04
N ASP A 384 13.71 -11.97 -14.68
CA ASP A 384 13.19 -13.08 -15.46
C ASP A 384 11.66 -13.05 -15.54
N LEU A 385 10.97 -12.64 -14.47
CA LEU A 385 9.53 -12.41 -14.50
C LEU A 385 9.13 -11.28 -15.45
N PHE A 386 9.93 -10.22 -15.58
CA PHE A 386 9.67 -9.17 -16.56
C PHE A 386 9.76 -9.70 -18.00
N LYS A 387 10.75 -10.56 -18.29
CA LYS A 387 10.85 -11.24 -19.60
C LYS A 387 9.67 -12.16 -19.85
N ALA A 388 9.33 -12.99 -18.85
CA ALA A 388 8.20 -13.91 -18.94
C ALA A 388 6.90 -13.15 -19.20
N GLN A 389 6.63 -12.07 -18.45
CA GLN A 389 5.44 -11.25 -18.61
C GLN A 389 5.33 -10.63 -20.01
N ALA A 390 6.45 -10.18 -20.59
CA ALA A 390 6.50 -9.64 -21.95
C ALA A 390 6.29 -10.71 -23.03
N ALA A 391 6.76 -11.94 -22.79
CA ALA A 391 6.59 -13.07 -23.70
C ALA A 391 5.22 -13.76 -23.60
N CYS A 392 4.49 -13.58 -22.48
CA CYS A 392 3.19 -14.22 -22.26
C CYS A 392 2.12 -13.76 -23.27
N THR A 393 1.64 -14.71 -24.07
CA THR A 393 0.48 -14.52 -24.96
C THR A 393 -0.84 -14.78 -24.23
N GLU A 394 -0.86 -15.71 -23.27
CA GLU A 394 -2.06 -16.03 -22.50
C GLU A 394 -2.30 -15.00 -21.38
N LYS A 395 -3.55 -14.51 -21.28
CA LYS A 395 -3.95 -13.53 -20.26
C LYS A 395 -3.68 -14.03 -18.83
N LYS A 396 -4.00 -15.30 -18.55
CA LYS A 396 -3.88 -15.89 -17.22
C LYS A 396 -2.42 -16.02 -16.77
N GLU A 397 -1.54 -16.46 -17.66
CA GLU A 397 -0.10 -16.54 -17.40
C GLU A 397 0.51 -15.16 -17.18
N ARG A 398 0.15 -14.19 -18.02
CA ARG A 398 0.61 -12.80 -17.89
C ARG A 398 0.19 -12.19 -16.56
N GLU A 399 -1.05 -12.44 -16.14
CA GLU A 399 -1.58 -12.01 -14.86
C GLU A 399 -0.81 -12.66 -13.69
N ASN A 400 -0.54 -13.97 -13.77
CA ASN A 400 0.24 -14.67 -12.75
C ASN A 400 1.67 -14.12 -12.65
N ALA A 401 2.35 -13.93 -13.78
CA ALA A 401 3.68 -13.33 -13.84
C ALA A 401 3.69 -11.90 -13.24
N PHE A 402 2.67 -11.10 -13.56
CA PHE A 402 2.49 -9.78 -12.99
C PHE A 402 2.40 -9.83 -11.45
N PHE A 403 1.53 -10.68 -10.89
CA PHE A 403 1.40 -10.77 -9.43
C PHE A 403 2.65 -11.32 -8.75
N LYS A 404 3.33 -12.30 -9.38
CA LYS A 404 4.61 -12.79 -8.88
C LYS A 404 5.69 -11.69 -8.89
N SER A 405 5.70 -10.84 -9.91
CA SER A 405 6.63 -9.70 -9.96
C SER A 405 6.35 -8.68 -8.83
N GLN A 406 5.07 -8.47 -8.48
CA GLN A 406 4.70 -7.61 -7.35
C GLN A 406 5.14 -8.22 -6.01
N GLU A 407 5.03 -9.53 -5.86
CA GLU A 407 5.50 -10.27 -4.68
C GLU A 407 7.01 -10.13 -4.50
N LEU A 408 7.80 -10.42 -5.55
CA LEU A 408 9.25 -10.28 -5.50
C LEU A 408 9.69 -8.84 -5.28
N GLY A 409 9.02 -7.87 -5.92
CA GLY A 409 9.23 -6.45 -5.66
C GLY A 409 9.00 -6.08 -4.19
N GLN A 410 7.94 -6.61 -3.57
CA GLN A 410 7.67 -6.38 -2.15
C GLN A 410 8.68 -7.11 -1.25
N ARG A 411 9.14 -8.30 -1.62
CA ARG A 411 10.20 -9.03 -0.91
C ARG A 411 11.51 -8.23 -0.93
N LEU A 412 11.90 -7.69 -2.09
CA LEU A 412 13.07 -6.82 -2.21
C LEU A 412 12.91 -5.53 -1.38
N LEU A 413 11.74 -4.88 -1.41
CA LEU A 413 11.46 -3.73 -0.54
C LEU A 413 11.60 -4.07 0.95
N ASN A 414 11.22 -5.28 1.36
CA ASN A 414 11.35 -5.72 2.75
C ASN A 414 12.82 -5.94 3.17
N LEU A 415 13.71 -6.28 2.22
CA LEU A 415 15.15 -6.36 2.44
C LEU A 415 15.81 -4.98 2.53
N CYS A 416 15.19 -3.94 1.98
CA CYS A 416 15.71 -2.59 2.04
C CYS A 416 15.40 -1.90 3.39
N PRO A 417 16.36 -1.15 3.97
CA PRO A 417 16.06 -0.13 4.97
C PRO A 417 15.23 1.00 4.35
N ILE A 418 14.62 1.85 5.19
CA ILE A 418 13.71 2.92 4.76
C ILE A 418 14.33 3.82 3.69
N THR A 419 15.61 4.17 3.82
CA THR A 419 16.36 5.02 2.88
C THR A 419 16.46 4.41 1.48
N ASP A 420 16.64 3.09 1.40
CA ASP A 420 16.85 2.36 0.14
C ASP A 420 15.52 1.89 -0.48
N ARG A 421 14.45 1.79 0.32
CA ARG A 421 13.10 1.45 -0.17
C ARG A 421 12.60 2.44 -1.22
N THR A 422 12.71 3.73 -0.94
CA THR A 422 12.31 4.78 -1.88
C THR A 422 13.08 4.66 -3.19
N ARG A 423 14.41 4.47 -3.13
CA ARG A 423 15.27 4.37 -4.32
C ARG A 423 14.88 3.16 -5.17
N PHE A 424 14.71 2.00 -4.54
CA PHE A 424 14.27 0.80 -5.25
C PHE A 424 12.87 0.97 -5.84
N ALA A 425 11.91 1.50 -5.07
CA ALA A 425 10.56 1.77 -5.55
C ALA A 425 10.56 2.73 -6.74
N TYR A 426 11.39 3.77 -6.71
CA TYR A 426 11.53 4.72 -7.80
C TYR A 426 12.09 4.04 -9.06
N LEU A 427 13.19 3.28 -8.96
CA LEU A 427 13.78 2.54 -10.07
C LEU A 427 12.78 1.54 -10.69
N LEU A 428 12.02 0.84 -9.85
CA LEU A 428 10.98 -0.07 -10.30
C LEU A 428 9.87 0.65 -11.09
N ASN A 429 9.46 1.84 -10.64
CA ASN A 429 8.49 2.67 -11.36
C ASN A 429 9.07 3.22 -12.68
N GLN A 430 10.34 3.65 -12.69
CA GLN A 430 11.00 4.14 -13.90
C GLN A 430 11.10 3.05 -14.97
N TRP A 431 11.48 1.83 -14.57
CA TRP A 431 11.51 0.70 -15.49
C TRP A 431 10.13 0.41 -16.10
N ARG A 432 9.07 0.43 -15.28
CA ARG A 432 7.68 0.25 -15.73
C ARG A 432 7.23 1.33 -16.71
N GLU A 433 7.60 2.58 -16.46
CA GLU A 433 7.27 3.70 -17.34
C GLU A 433 7.95 3.58 -18.72
N HIS A 434 9.19 3.09 -18.76
CA HIS A 434 9.86 2.80 -20.04
C HIS A 434 9.25 1.58 -20.75
N ASN A 435 8.65 0.66 -19.99
CA ASN A 435 8.13 -0.62 -20.47
C ASN A 435 6.60 -0.75 -20.30
N LYS A 436 5.82 0.30 -20.62
CA LYS A 436 4.35 0.31 -20.47
C LYS A 436 3.64 -0.86 -21.16
N SER A 437 4.23 -1.40 -22.24
CA SER A 437 3.71 -2.59 -22.94
C SER A 437 3.65 -3.84 -22.05
N VAL A 438 4.54 -3.96 -21.06
CA VAL A 438 4.54 -5.07 -20.12
C VAL A 438 3.34 -4.98 -19.17
N ASP A 439 2.88 -3.77 -18.85
CA ASP A 439 1.79 -3.50 -17.90
C ASP A 439 0.37 -3.55 -18.49
N GLN A 440 0.20 -4.04 -19.72
CA GLN A 440 -1.10 -4.22 -20.38
C GLN A 440 -2.14 -5.02 -19.55
N VAL A 441 -1.69 -5.81 -18.56
CA VAL A 441 -2.58 -6.53 -17.61
C VAL A 441 -3.52 -5.56 -16.88
N LEU A 442 -3.03 -4.37 -16.52
CA LEU A 442 -3.81 -3.38 -15.77
C LEU A 442 -4.93 -2.74 -16.59
N ASP A 443 -4.78 -2.73 -17.91
CA ASP A 443 -5.80 -2.19 -18.81
C ASP A 443 -6.86 -3.22 -19.17
N ALA A 444 -6.47 -4.51 -19.28
CA ALA A 444 -7.37 -5.60 -19.64
C ALA A 444 -8.19 -6.20 -18.47
N ALA A 445 -7.95 -5.76 -17.23
CA ALA A 445 -8.58 -6.29 -16.02
C ALA A 445 -9.72 -5.41 -15.46
N GLY A 446 -10.00 -4.26 -16.08
CA GLY A 446 -11.20 -3.46 -15.83
C GLY A 446 -12.31 -3.84 -16.78
#